data_AF-A0A0G1R241-F1
#
_entry.id   AF-A0A0G1R241-F1
#
_cell.length_a   1.000
_cell.length_b   1.000
_cell.length_c   1.000
_cell.angle_alpha   90.00
_cell.angle_beta   90.00
_cell.angle_gamma   90.00
#
_symmetry.space_group_name_H-M   'P 1'
#
loop_
_entity.id
_entity.type
_entity.pdbx_description
1 polymer ?
#
loop_
_entity_poly.entity_id
_entity_poly.type
_entity_poly.pdbx_seq_one_letter_code
_entity_poly.pdbx_strand_id
1 'polypeptide(L)'
;MIDIVSLEKRTGVRFKNKKLLTQALTHRSYINENPSFALGHNERLEFLGDAVLELVITEALFNQYPEKPEGELTSLRAALVNAEMLAAIASGLGLNNYLLLSRGEKKDTGRARSYILANTFEAFVGALYIDQGHEVCSRFIIDHVFSHLNEVIEKKLWRDPKSAFQEDAQEQLGITPNYRVLREAGPDHAKQFSVGVYVGDELVAQGSGPSKQDAEIEAARKALEKKGWA
;
A
#
# COMPACT_ATOMS: atom_id res chain seq x y z
N MET A 1 -15.16 24.93 -2.90
CA MET A 1 -14.70 24.68 -1.51
C MET A 1 -14.98 23.22 -1.21
N ILE A 2 -14.04 22.48 -0.62
CA ILE A 2 -14.23 21.06 -0.28
C ILE A 2 -15.39 20.95 0.71
N ASP A 3 -16.33 20.03 0.47
CA ASP A 3 -17.41 19.73 1.43
C ASP A 3 -16.88 18.86 2.58
N ILE A 4 -16.20 19.52 3.51
CA ILE A 4 -15.56 18.88 4.66
C ILE A 4 -16.60 18.19 5.56
N VAL A 5 -17.80 18.76 5.70
CA VAL A 5 -18.83 18.20 6.60
C VAL A 5 -19.28 16.83 6.11
N SER A 6 -19.46 16.66 4.79
CA SER A 6 -19.79 15.37 4.21
C SER A 6 -18.65 14.36 4.36
N LEU A 7 -17.40 14.80 4.25
CA LEU A 7 -16.25 13.92 4.48
C LEU A 7 -16.18 13.45 5.94
N GLU A 8 -16.33 14.34 6.90
CA GLU A 8 -16.31 14.00 8.33
C GLU A 8 -17.40 13.00 8.73
N LYS A 9 -18.58 13.10 8.10
CA LYS A 9 -19.65 12.11 8.28
C LYS A 9 -19.28 10.74 7.71
N ARG A 10 -18.58 10.70 6.58
CA ARG A 10 -18.15 9.44 5.93
C ARG A 10 -17.03 8.76 6.70
N THR A 11 -16.08 9.52 7.21
CA THR A 11 -14.95 9.00 7.99
C THR A 11 -15.29 8.73 9.45
N GLY A 12 -16.43 9.23 9.94
CA GLY A 12 -16.79 9.16 11.36
C GLY A 12 -15.94 10.06 12.26
N VAL A 13 -15.12 10.92 11.69
CA VAL A 13 -14.16 11.77 12.41
C VAL A 13 -14.48 13.24 12.19
N ARG A 14 -14.64 14.00 13.29
CA ARG A 14 -14.87 15.45 13.24
C ARG A 14 -13.63 16.21 13.69
N PHE A 15 -12.97 16.88 12.75
CA PHE A 15 -11.79 17.71 13.00
C PHE A 15 -12.16 19.00 13.74
N LYS A 16 -11.33 19.40 14.70
CA LYS A 16 -11.38 20.72 15.35
C LYS A 16 -10.84 21.78 14.38
N ASN A 17 -9.71 21.50 13.74
CA ASN A 17 -9.08 22.37 12.74
C ASN A 17 -9.35 21.88 11.30
N LYS A 18 -10.36 22.48 10.65
CA LYS A 18 -10.74 22.15 9.26
C LYS A 18 -9.64 22.46 8.23
N LYS A 19 -8.74 23.40 8.53
CA LYS A 19 -7.60 23.72 7.64
C LYS A 19 -6.62 22.56 7.56
N LEU A 20 -6.45 21.82 8.66
CA LEU A 20 -5.56 20.67 8.69
C LEU A 20 -6.07 19.52 7.83
N LEU A 21 -7.37 19.23 7.91
CA LEU A 21 -8.03 18.27 7.01
C LEU A 21 -7.95 18.73 5.54
N THR A 22 -8.14 20.02 5.27
CA THR A 22 -7.98 20.57 3.92
C THR A 22 -6.54 20.37 3.40
N GLN A 23 -5.55 20.62 4.26
CA GLN A 23 -4.13 20.42 3.92
C GLN A 23 -3.82 18.95 3.61
N ALA A 24 -4.35 18.00 4.40
CA ALA A 24 -4.16 16.57 4.15
C ALA A 24 -4.67 16.12 2.76
N LEU A 25 -5.74 16.77 2.28
CA LEU A 25 -6.33 16.51 0.96
C LEU A 25 -5.65 17.28 -0.19
N THR A 26 -4.62 18.07 0.11
CA THR A 26 -3.93 18.93 -0.86
C THR A 26 -2.64 18.29 -1.35
N HIS A 27 -2.66 17.76 -2.57
CA HIS A 27 -1.45 17.25 -3.22
C HIS A 27 -0.57 18.40 -3.71
N ARG A 28 0.76 18.18 -3.74
CA ARG A 28 1.76 19.17 -4.22
C ARG A 28 1.41 19.78 -5.57
N SER A 29 0.83 19.00 -6.49
CA SER A 29 0.52 19.46 -7.85
C SER A 29 -0.55 20.56 -7.85
N TYR A 30 -1.46 20.56 -6.88
CA TYR A 30 -2.48 21.59 -6.77
C TYR A 30 -1.88 22.95 -6.45
N ILE A 31 -0.88 23.00 -5.58
CA ILE A 31 -0.21 24.25 -5.18
C ILE A 31 0.56 24.85 -6.36
N ASN A 32 1.21 24.00 -7.15
CA ASN A 32 1.92 24.44 -8.36
C ASN A 32 0.99 25.15 -9.36
N GLU A 33 -0.28 24.72 -9.46
CA GLU A 33 -1.30 25.39 -10.30
C GLU A 33 -2.06 26.52 -9.58
N ASN A 34 -1.97 26.61 -8.25
CA ASN A 34 -2.71 27.58 -7.44
C ASN A 34 -1.78 28.26 -6.41
N PRO A 35 -0.87 29.16 -6.84
CA PRO A 35 0.15 29.74 -5.96
C PRO A 35 -0.41 30.61 -4.83
N SER A 36 -1.64 31.12 -5.00
CA SER A 36 -2.35 31.91 -4.00
C SER A 36 -3.06 31.06 -2.94
N PHE A 37 -2.97 29.73 -3.02
CA PHE A 37 -3.56 28.85 -2.03
C PHE A 37 -2.81 28.99 -0.69
N ALA A 38 -3.54 29.30 0.38
CA ALA A 38 -2.93 29.72 1.64
C ALA A 38 -2.38 28.57 2.51
N LEU A 39 -2.69 27.31 2.18
CA LEU A 39 -2.24 26.13 2.92
C LEU A 39 -1.11 25.42 2.17
N GLY A 40 -0.28 24.69 2.92
CA GLY A 40 0.72 23.79 2.35
C GLY A 40 0.12 22.55 1.71
N HIS A 41 0.98 21.68 1.17
CA HIS A 41 0.59 20.36 0.69
C HIS A 41 0.71 19.32 1.82
N ASN A 42 0.33 18.08 1.49
CA ASN A 42 0.14 16.99 2.44
C ASN A 42 1.41 16.18 2.77
N GLU A 43 2.48 16.23 1.98
CA GLU A 43 3.71 15.40 2.18
C GLU A 43 4.28 15.40 3.62
N ARG A 44 4.22 16.52 4.36
CA ARG A 44 4.68 16.54 5.77
C ARG A 44 3.73 15.82 6.73
N LEU A 45 2.43 15.85 6.43
CA LEU A 45 1.41 15.13 7.19
C LEU A 45 1.47 13.64 6.84
N GLU A 46 1.72 13.30 5.57
CA GLU A 46 1.98 11.94 5.09
C GLU A 46 3.13 11.31 5.88
N PHE A 47 4.29 11.98 5.89
CA PHE A 47 5.46 11.53 6.66
C PHE A 47 5.16 11.23 8.14
N LEU A 48 4.38 12.08 8.81
CA LEU A 48 3.98 11.85 10.21
C LEU A 48 2.96 10.71 10.32
N GLY A 49 1.99 10.68 9.41
CA GLY A 49 0.90 9.73 9.43
C GLY A 49 1.35 8.30 9.19
N ASP A 50 2.34 8.10 8.32
CA ASP A 50 3.00 6.81 8.09
C ASP A 50 3.58 6.25 9.39
N ALA A 51 4.41 7.03 10.10
CA ALA A 51 4.97 6.60 11.38
C ALA A 51 3.91 6.30 12.46
N VAL A 52 2.82 7.07 12.50
CA VAL A 52 1.71 6.83 13.42
C VAL A 52 0.94 5.55 13.05
N LEU A 53 0.70 5.34 11.75
CA LEU A 53 0.06 4.15 11.21
C LEU A 53 0.87 2.90 11.53
N GLU A 54 2.18 2.92 11.25
CA GLU A 54 3.08 1.81 11.52
C GLU A 54 3.10 1.45 13.01
N LEU A 55 3.17 2.45 13.90
CA LEU A 55 3.17 2.23 15.34
C LEU A 55 1.89 1.52 15.81
N VAL A 56 0.73 2.04 15.42
CA VAL A 56 -0.57 1.49 15.86
C VAL A 56 -0.76 0.06 15.34
N ILE A 57 -0.44 -0.20 14.06
CA ILE A 57 -0.57 -1.54 13.50
C ILE A 57 0.44 -2.50 14.14
N THR A 58 1.68 -2.06 14.37
CA THR A 58 2.70 -2.87 15.06
C THR A 58 2.25 -3.26 16.47
N GLU A 59 1.75 -2.29 17.25
CA GLU A 59 1.23 -2.55 18.60
C GLU A 59 0.04 -3.52 18.59
N ALA A 60 -0.89 -3.35 17.65
CA ALA A 60 -2.05 -4.23 17.52
C ALA A 60 -1.64 -5.67 17.17
N LEU A 61 -0.73 -5.86 16.21
CA LEU A 61 -0.20 -7.16 15.82
C LEU A 61 0.58 -7.83 16.96
N PHE A 62 1.45 -7.08 17.64
CA PHE A 62 2.25 -7.56 18.77
C PHE A 62 1.36 -8.09 19.90
N ASN A 63 0.30 -7.34 20.24
CA ASN A 63 -0.63 -7.73 21.30
C ASN A 63 -1.53 -8.91 20.89
N GLN A 64 -1.95 -8.99 19.62
CA GLN A 64 -2.82 -10.07 19.14
C GLN A 64 -2.07 -11.39 18.96
N TYR A 65 -0.78 -11.35 18.62
CA TYR A 65 0.02 -12.53 18.31
C TYR A 65 1.32 -12.59 19.12
N PRO A 66 1.26 -12.81 20.44
CA PRO A 66 2.43 -12.78 21.32
C PRO A 66 3.49 -13.85 21.01
N GLU A 67 3.09 -14.94 20.36
CA GLU A 67 3.97 -16.07 20.03
C GLU A 67 4.52 -16.03 18.59
N LYS A 68 4.11 -15.05 17.76
CA LYS A 68 4.57 -14.97 16.37
C LYS A 68 5.99 -14.39 16.29
N PRO A 69 6.86 -14.94 15.43
CA PRO A 69 8.18 -14.35 15.17
C PRO A 69 8.08 -12.95 14.58
N GLU A 70 9.10 -12.13 14.83
CA GLU A 70 9.18 -10.74 14.33
C GLU A 70 8.98 -10.66 12.81
N GLY A 71 9.61 -11.53 12.02
CA GLY A 71 9.49 -11.52 10.56
C GLY A 71 8.06 -11.76 10.04
N GLU A 72 7.27 -12.60 10.71
CA GLU A 72 5.86 -12.79 10.38
C GLU A 72 5.03 -11.54 10.71
N LEU A 73 5.29 -10.91 11.86
CA LEU A 73 4.60 -9.67 12.26
C LEU A 73 4.94 -8.52 11.30
N THR A 74 6.20 -8.41 10.90
CA THR A 74 6.66 -7.43 9.91
C THR A 74 5.99 -7.65 8.56
N SER A 75 5.84 -8.91 8.13
CA SER A 75 5.13 -9.24 6.88
C SER A 75 3.63 -8.93 6.93
N LEU A 76 2.96 -9.24 8.05
CA LEU A 76 1.56 -8.87 8.27
C LEU A 76 1.36 -7.36 8.27
N ARG A 77 2.24 -6.61 8.94
CA ARG A 77 2.22 -5.14 8.92
C ARG A 77 2.35 -4.62 7.50
N ALA A 78 3.35 -5.09 6.75
CA ALA A 78 3.59 -4.66 5.37
C ALA A 78 2.37 -4.93 4.46
N ALA A 79 1.65 -6.04 4.67
CA ALA A 79 0.42 -6.32 3.93
C ALA A 79 -0.75 -5.40 4.31
N LEU A 80 -0.82 -4.91 5.55
CA LEU A 80 -1.86 -4.00 6.02
C LEU A 80 -1.61 -2.54 5.61
N VAL A 81 -0.35 -2.11 5.53
CA VAL A 81 0.01 -0.69 5.32
C VAL A 81 0.65 -0.41 3.97
N ASN A 82 0.51 -1.32 2.99
CA ASN A 82 1.00 -1.05 1.63
C ASN A 82 0.07 -0.08 0.86
N ALA A 83 0.63 0.52 -0.19
CA ALA A 83 -0.06 1.50 -1.02
C ALA A 83 -1.36 0.98 -1.65
N GLU A 84 -1.47 -0.31 -2.00
CA GLU A 84 -2.69 -0.86 -2.59
C GLU A 84 -3.83 -0.92 -1.56
N MET A 85 -3.54 -1.44 -0.37
CA MET A 85 -4.47 -1.51 0.75
C MET A 85 -4.92 -0.11 1.18
N LEU A 86 -3.98 0.81 1.39
CA LEU A 86 -4.31 2.18 1.83
C LEU A 86 -5.08 2.96 0.76
N ALA A 87 -4.77 2.78 -0.52
CA ALA A 87 -5.54 3.39 -1.61
C ALA A 87 -6.98 2.83 -1.69
N ALA A 88 -7.16 1.54 -1.45
CA ALA A 88 -8.48 0.91 -1.42
C ALA A 88 -9.31 1.43 -0.24
N ILE A 89 -8.73 1.51 0.96
CA ILE A 89 -9.37 2.08 2.16
C ILE A 89 -9.72 3.56 1.92
N ALA A 90 -8.78 4.37 1.43
CA ALA A 90 -9.01 5.77 1.08
C ALA A 90 -10.18 5.96 0.10
N SER A 91 -10.26 5.08 -0.90
CA SER A 91 -11.34 5.07 -1.89
C SER A 91 -12.68 4.69 -1.26
N GLY A 92 -12.70 3.67 -0.40
CA GLY A 92 -13.89 3.24 0.35
C GLY A 92 -14.44 4.34 1.26
N LEU A 93 -13.56 5.12 1.89
CA LEU A 93 -13.91 6.32 2.67
C LEU A 93 -14.34 7.51 1.80
N GLY A 94 -14.11 7.44 0.49
CA GLY A 94 -14.47 8.47 -0.48
C GLY A 94 -13.48 9.64 -0.56
N LEU A 95 -12.25 9.49 -0.05
CA LEU A 95 -11.23 10.55 -0.05
C LEU A 95 -10.93 11.09 -1.45
N ASN A 96 -10.99 10.22 -2.46
CA ASN A 96 -10.74 10.57 -3.86
C ASN A 96 -11.60 11.76 -4.35
N ASN A 97 -12.83 11.88 -3.86
CA ASN A 97 -13.76 12.95 -4.27
C ASN A 97 -13.40 14.33 -3.70
N TYR A 98 -12.53 14.37 -2.70
CA TYR A 98 -12.15 15.58 -1.98
C TYR A 98 -10.71 16.02 -2.24
N LEU A 99 -9.95 15.24 -3.02
CA LEU A 99 -8.58 15.54 -3.40
C LEU A 99 -8.46 16.85 -4.19
N LEU A 100 -7.56 17.72 -3.73
CA LEU A 100 -7.10 18.86 -4.50
C LEU A 100 -5.88 18.45 -5.32
N LEU A 101 -6.07 18.43 -6.63
CA LEU A 101 -5.08 18.03 -7.62
C LEU A 101 -5.04 19.04 -8.77
N SER A 102 -3.89 19.13 -9.43
CA SER A 102 -3.76 19.81 -10.72
C SER A 102 -4.71 19.24 -11.77
N ARG A 103 -5.00 20.00 -12.84
CA ARG A 103 -5.81 19.49 -13.96
C ARG A 103 -5.19 18.28 -14.64
N GLY A 104 -3.85 18.20 -14.68
CA GLY A 104 -3.10 17.06 -15.20
C GLY A 104 -3.32 15.81 -14.37
N GLU A 105 -3.01 15.87 -13.08
CA GLU A 105 -3.11 14.76 -12.13
C GLU A 105 -4.55 14.25 -11.97
N LYS A 106 -5.55 15.13 -12.15
CA LYS A 106 -6.95 14.72 -12.16
C LYS A 106 -7.29 13.69 -13.24
N LYS A 107 -6.53 13.63 -14.33
CA LYS A 107 -6.75 12.69 -15.44
C LYS A 107 -6.11 11.33 -15.21
N ASP A 108 -5.22 11.19 -14.23
CA ASP A 108 -4.61 9.90 -13.91
C ASP A 108 -5.62 8.98 -13.21
N THR A 109 -5.79 7.78 -13.77
CA THR A 109 -6.80 6.78 -13.35
C THR A 109 -6.20 5.40 -13.08
N GLY A 110 -4.90 5.29 -12.85
CA GLY A 110 -4.20 4.01 -12.63
C GLY A 110 -3.30 4.03 -11.40
N ARG A 111 -2.14 3.35 -11.47
CA ARG A 111 -1.20 3.19 -10.35
C ARG A 111 -0.78 4.53 -9.71
N ALA A 112 -0.58 5.57 -10.51
CA ALA A 112 -0.28 6.91 -10.01
C ALA A 112 -1.38 7.45 -9.09
N ARG A 113 -2.65 7.24 -9.46
CA ARG A 113 -3.81 7.62 -8.63
C ARG A 113 -3.84 6.84 -7.31
N SER A 114 -3.52 5.55 -7.34
CA SER A 114 -3.47 4.72 -6.13
C SER A 114 -2.42 5.24 -5.15
N TYR A 115 -1.20 5.56 -5.62
CA TYR A 115 -0.17 6.15 -4.76
C TYR A 115 -0.62 7.49 -4.14
N ILE A 116 -1.22 8.38 -4.93
CA ILE A 116 -1.75 9.65 -4.41
C ILE A 116 -2.80 9.41 -3.31
N LEU A 117 -3.66 8.40 -3.48
CA LEU A 117 -4.68 8.04 -2.49
C LEU A 117 -4.09 7.45 -1.21
N ALA A 118 -3.09 6.57 -1.32
CA ALA A 118 -2.38 6.01 -0.18
C ALA A 118 -1.71 7.12 0.65
N ASN A 119 -0.92 7.98 -0.01
CA ASN A 119 -0.27 9.13 0.62
C ASN A 119 -1.28 10.10 1.27
N THR A 120 -2.45 10.26 0.65
CA THR A 120 -3.53 11.09 1.21
C THR A 120 -4.15 10.45 2.45
N PHE A 121 -4.28 9.13 2.50
CA PHE A 121 -4.72 8.41 3.69
C PHE A 121 -3.74 8.60 4.84
N GLU A 122 -2.45 8.41 4.60
CA GLU A 122 -1.39 8.69 5.58
C GLU A 122 -1.45 10.14 6.04
N ALA A 123 -1.57 11.10 5.11
CA ALA A 123 -1.70 12.50 5.48
C ALA A 123 -2.98 12.81 6.30
N PHE A 124 -4.08 12.11 6.03
CA PHE A 124 -5.30 12.21 6.83
C PHE A 124 -5.07 11.70 8.25
N VAL A 125 -4.36 10.57 8.39
CA VAL A 125 -3.94 10.02 9.69
C VAL A 125 -3.03 11.00 10.43
N GLY A 126 -2.01 11.57 9.76
CA GLY A 126 -1.12 12.57 10.36
C GLY A 126 -1.86 13.84 10.79
N ALA A 127 -2.83 14.29 9.99
CA ALA A 127 -3.71 15.40 10.36
C ALA A 127 -4.58 15.07 11.58
N LEU A 128 -5.18 13.87 11.62
CA LEU A 128 -6.01 13.43 12.74
C LEU A 128 -5.20 13.36 14.04
N TYR A 129 -3.99 12.81 13.95
CA TYR A 129 -3.06 12.72 15.08
C TYR A 129 -2.75 14.10 15.67
N ILE A 130 -2.43 15.10 14.84
CA ILE A 130 -2.16 16.47 15.30
C ILE A 130 -3.43 17.12 15.91
N ASP A 131 -4.61 16.87 15.34
CA ASP A 131 -5.86 17.52 15.78
C ASP A 131 -6.44 16.93 17.07
N GLN A 132 -6.31 15.61 17.25
CA GLN A 132 -7.04 14.86 18.30
C GLN A 132 -6.17 13.90 19.11
N GLY A 133 -4.90 13.74 18.78
CA GLY A 133 -3.96 12.91 19.52
C GLY A 133 -4.06 11.41 19.20
N HIS A 134 -3.22 10.65 19.89
CA HIS A 134 -3.00 9.23 19.62
C HIS A 134 -4.25 8.36 19.79
N GLU A 135 -5.03 8.52 20.86
CA GLU A 135 -6.16 7.63 21.17
C GLU A 135 -7.28 7.67 20.12
N VAL A 136 -7.60 8.84 19.57
CA VAL A 136 -8.60 8.97 18.51
C VAL A 136 -8.05 8.40 17.20
N CYS A 137 -6.79 8.70 16.91
CA CYS A 137 -6.11 8.22 15.71
C CYS A 137 -5.97 6.68 15.69
N SER A 138 -5.59 6.09 16.82
CA SER A 138 -5.43 4.64 16.98
C SER A 138 -6.75 3.92 16.72
N ARG A 139 -7.85 4.36 17.34
CA ARG A 139 -9.19 3.79 17.07
C ARG A 139 -9.57 3.86 15.60
N PHE A 140 -9.35 5.00 14.94
CA PHE A 140 -9.62 5.15 13.51
C PHE A 140 -8.80 4.15 12.66
N ILE A 141 -7.50 3.98 12.97
CA ILE A 141 -6.63 3.02 12.28
C ILE A 141 -7.09 1.59 12.52
N ILE A 142 -7.48 1.23 13.74
CA ILE A 142 -7.97 -0.12 14.05
C ILE A 142 -9.26 -0.41 13.28
N ASP A 143 -10.22 0.51 13.31
CA ASP A 143 -11.53 0.33 12.69
C ASP A 143 -11.44 0.22 11.15
N HIS A 144 -10.51 0.96 10.52
CA HIS A 144 -10.44 1.06 9.06
C HIS A 144 -9.29 0.29 8.39
N VAL A 145 -8.18 0.05 9.09
CA VAL A 145 -7.01 -0.65 8.54
C VAL A 145 -6.91 -2.04 9.12
N PHE A 146 -6.83 -2.14 10.45
CA PHE A 146 -6.62 -3.43 11.13
C PHE A 146 -7.78 -4.40 10.94
N SER A 147 -8.99 -3.89 10.68
CA SER A 147 -10.16 -4.70 10.29
C SER A 147 -9.95 -5.56 9.02
N HIS A 148 -8.94 -5.26 8.20
CA HIS A 148 -8.57 -6.06 7.02
C HIS A 148 -7.59 -7.20 7.34
N LEU A 149 -7.17 -7.38 8.60
CA LEU A 149 -6.21 -8.42 8.99
C LEU A 149 -6.69 -9.84 8.63
N ASN A 150 -7.98 -10.13 8.83
CA ASN A 150 -8.54 -11.44 8.47
C ASN A 150 -8.44 -11.70 6.96
N GLU A 151 -8.74 -10.69 6.13
CA GLU A 151 -8.59 -10.80 4.68
C GLU A 151 -7.13 -11.03 4.29
N VAL A 152 -6.18 -10.30 4.91
CA VAL A 152 -4.74 -10.46 4.70
C VAL A 152 -4.28 -11.89 5.01
N ILE A 153 -4.79 -12.49 6.10
CA ILE A 153 -4.45 -13.85 6.51
C ILE A 153 -5.09 -14.88 5.57
N GLU A 154 -6.40 -14.78 5.31
CA GLU A 154 -7.15 -15.73 4.47
C GLU A 154 -6.61 -15.79 3.04
N LYS A 155 -6.28 -14.63 2.48
CA LYS A 155 -5.71 -14.51 1.12
C LYS A 155 -4.19 -14.65 1.09
N LYS A 156 -3.53 -14.87 2.24
CA LYS A 156 -2.07 -14.94 2.39
C LYS A 156 -1.32 -13.74 1.77
N LEU A 157 -1.91 -12.53 1.83
CA LEU A 157 -1.35 -11.32 1.19
C LEU A 157 -0.01 -10.86 1.79
N TRP A 158 0.35 -11.40 2.95
CA TRP A 158 1.61 -11.13 3.64
C TRP A 158 2.79 -11.97 3.14
N ARG A 159 2.53 -13.05 2.39
CA ARG A 159 3.58 -13.91 1.84
C ARG A 159 3.99 -13.35 0.48
N ASP A 160 5.13 -12.65 0.42
CA ASP A 160 5.72 -12.26 -0.87
C ASP A 160 6.09 -13.53 -1.67
N PRO A 161 5.53 -13.74 -2.88
CA PRO A 161 5.74 -14.97 -3.61
C PRO A 161 7.21 -15.25 -3.94
N LYS A 162 8.03 -14.21 -4.17
CA LYS A 162 9.46 -14.41 -4.48
C LYS A 162 10.23 -14.85 -3.25
N SER A 163 10.05 -14.16 -2.12
CA SER A 163 10.69 -14.51 -0.85
C SER A 163 10.25 -15.90 -0.39
N ALA A 164 8.94 -16.18 -0.42
CA ALA A 164 8.41 -17.50 -0.07
C ALA A 164 8.99 -18.61 -0.96
N PHE A 165 9.02 -18.42 -2.29
CA PHE A 165 9.61 -19.40 -3.18
C PHE A 165 11.11 -19.59 -2.95
N GLN A 166 11.84 -18.51 -2.61
CA GLN A 166 13.26 -18.59 -2.29
C GLN A 166 13.51 -19.35 -0.98
N GLU A 167 12.75 -19.07 0.08
CA GLU A 167 12.82 -19.77 1.35
C GLU A 167 12.52 -21.26 1.18
N ASP A 168 11.40 -21.59 0.55
CA ASP A 168 10.97 -22.98 0.33
C ASP A 168 11.98 -23.74 -0.57
N ALA A 169 12.52 -23.11 -1.62
CA ALA A 169 13.55 -23.72 -2.46
C ALA A 169 14.86 -23.95 -1.71
N GLN A 170 15.26 -23.02 -0.84
CA GLN A 170 16.47 -23.15 -0.04
C GLN A 170 16.33 -24.23 1.04
N GLU A 171 15.15 -24.34 1.68
CA GLU A 171 14.86 -25.35 2.69
C GLU A 171 14.76 -26.76 2.07
N GLN A 172 13.98 -26.90 0.99
CA GLN A 172 13.67 -28.20 0.39
C GLN A 172 14.78 -28.74 -0.51
N LEU A 173 15.48 -27.85 -1.22
CA LEU A 173 16.43 -28.24 -2.28
C LEU A 173 17.85 -27.72 -2.03
N GLY A 174 18.06 -26.82 -1.07
CA GLY A 174 19.36 -26.21 -0.83
C GLY A 174 19.82 -25.26 -1.94
N ILE A 175 18.92 -24.85 -2.84
CA ILE A 175 19.25 -24.07 -4.04
C ILE A 175 18.47 -22.75 -4.04
N THR A 176 19.18 -21.64 -4.22
CA THR A 176 18.57 -20.33 -4.42
C THR A 176 18.01 -20.20 -5.86
N PRO A 177 16.72 -19.86 -6.03
CA PRO A 177 16.13 -19.68 -7.35
C PRO A 177 16.75 -18.53 -8.14
N ASN A 178 16.75 -18.66 -9.47
CA ASN A 178 17.20 -17.61 -10.39
C ASN A 178 16.08 -17.20 -11.35
N TYR A 179 15.92 -15.90 -11.55
CA TYR A 179 14.94 -15.34 -12.48
C TYR A 179 15.62 -14.87 -13.77
N ARG A 180 15.05 -15.22 -14.91
CA ARG A 180 15.58 -14.85 -16.23
C ARG A 180 14.48 -14.28 -17.11
N VAL A 181 14.71 -13.09 -17.67
CA VAL A 181 13.81 -12.51 -18.67
C VAL A 181 13.86 -13.37 -19.92
N LEU A 182 12.71 -13.93 -20.31
CA LEU A 182 12.54 -14.75 -21.50
C LEU A 182 12.10 -13.92 -22.70
N ARG A 183 11.30 -12.87 -22.46
CA ARG A 183 10.77 -12.00 -23.50
C ARG A 183 10.46 -10.60 -22.97
N GLU A 184 10.72 -9.59 -23.79
CA GLU A 184 10.23 -8.22 -23.61
C GLU A 184 9.50 -7.82 -24.90
N ALA A 185 8.27 -7.31 -24.79
CA ALA A 185 7.45 -6.93 -25.94
C ALA A 185 6.57 -5.70 -25.64
N GLY A 186 6.09 -5.04 -26.69
CA GLY A 186 5.23 -3.87 -26.57
C GLY A 186 6.00 -2.53 -26.64
N PRO A 187 5.28 -1.41 -26.77
CA PRO A 187 5.89 -0.07 -26.84
C PRO A 187 6.45 0.34 -25.47
N ASP A 188 7.36 1.32 -25.44
CA ASP A 188 8.07 1.70 -24.21
C ASP A 188 7.15 2.08 -23.04
N HIS A 189 6.00 2.68 -23.32
CA HIS A 189 5.00 3.09 -22.34
C HIS A 189 4.01 1.96 -21.94
N ALA A 190 4.11 0.78 -22.55
CA ALA A 190 3.26 -0.38 -22.25
C ALA A 190 4.02 -1.69 -22.50
N LYS A 191 5.26 -1.77 -21.98
CA LYS A 191 6.06 -3.00 -22.07
C LYS A 191 5.38 -4.14 -21.31
N GLN A 192 5.55 -5.33 -21.84
CA GLN A 192 5.18 -6.61 -21.24
C GLN A 192 6.44 -7.46 -21.14
N PHE A 193 6.74 -7.87 -19.92
CA PHE A 193 7.87 -8.74 -19.60
C PHE A 193 7.35 -10.14 -19.36
N SER A 194 8.13 -11.13 -19.79
CA SER A 194 7.91 -12.53 -19.44
C SER A 194 9.18 -13.08 -18.83
N VAL A 195 9.07 -13.64 -17.63
CA VAL A 195 10.19 -14.08 -16.80
C VAL A 195 9.99 -15.53 -16.40
N GLY A 196 11.04 -16.33 -16.55
CA GLY A 196 11.09 -17.70 -16.04
C GLY A 196 11.81 -17.74 -14.69
N VAL A 197 11.28 -18.53 -13.75
CA VAL A 197 11.96 -18.86 -12.49
C VAL A 197 12.56 -20.26 -12.58
N TYR A 198 13.83 -20.35 -12.20
CA TYR A 198 14.65 -21.55 -12.33
C TYR A 198 15.17 -22.00 -10.97
N VAL A 199 15.27 -23.32 -10.78
CA VAL A 199 16.02 -23.92 -9.68
C VAL A 199 17.13 -24.76 -10.31
N GLY A 200 18.38 -24.32 -10.14
CA GLY A 200 19.48 -24.80 -10.98
C GLY A 200 19.22 -24.46 -12.46
N ASP A 201 19.21 -25.48 -13.31
CA ASP A 201 18.90 -25.36 -14.73
C ASP A 201 17.43 -25.69 -15.08
N GLU A 202 16.64 -26.17 -14.12
CA GLU A 202 15.22 -26.51 -14.35
C GLU A 202 14.38 -25.24 -14.41
N LEU A 203 13.69 -24.99 -15.53
CA LEU A 203 12.62 -23.98 -15.59
C LEU A 203 11.41 -24.49 -14.80
N VAL A 204 11.16 -23.89 -13.63
CA VAL A 204 10.04 -24.28 -12.77
C VAL A 204 8.74 -23.67 -13.29
N ALA A 205 8.69 -22.34 -13.47
CA ALA A 205 7.49 -21.65 -13.94
C ALA A 205 7.82 -20.36 -14.70
N GLN A 206 6.80 -19.77 -15.34
CA GLN A 206 6.90 -18.52 -16.09
C GLN A 206 5.77 -17.56 -15.75
N GLY A 207 6.15 -16.33 -15.39
CA GLY A 207 5.26 -15.22 -15.11
C GLY A 207 5.35 -14.13 -16.16
N SER A 208 4.34 -13.26 -16.24
CA SER A 208 4.35 -12.10 -17.13
C SER A 208 3.72 -10.90 -16.43
N GLY A 209 4.17 -9.70 -16.77
CA GLY A 209 3.72 -8.48 -16.12
C GLY A 209 4.21 -7.20 -16.81
N PRO A 210 3.68 -6.03 -16.41
CA PRO A 210 4.04 -4.75 -17.00
C PRO A 210 5.45 -4.28 -16.60
N SER A 211 6.06 -4.89 -15.58
CA SER A 211 7.45 -4.70 -15.20
C SER A 211 8.15 -6.06 -15.01
N LYS A 212 9.50 -6.05 -14.97
CA LYS A 212 10.29 -7.25 -14.64
C LYS A 212 9.93 -7.81 -13.28
N GLN A 213 9.76 -6.93 -12.29
CA GLN A 213 9.41 -7.32 -10.92
C GLN A 213 8.03 -7.99 -10.86
N ASP A 214 7.02 -7.42 -11.53
CA ASP A 214 5.68 -8.03 -11.56
C ASP A 214 5.70 -9.41 -12.23
N ALA A 215 6.46 -9.55 -13.32
CA ALA A 215 6.64 -10.82 -14.01
C ALA A 215 7.39 -11.86 -13.16
N GLU A 216 8.36 -11.44 -12.34
CA GLU A 216 9.08 -12.30 -11.39
C GLU A 216 8.17 -12.78 -10.26
N ILE A 217 7.38 -11.88 -9.66
CA ILE A 217 6.40 -12.22 -8.60
C ILE A 217 5.39 -13.24 -9.14
N GLU A 218 4.88 -13.01 -10.34
CA GLU A 218 3.94 -13.94 -10.98
C GLU A 218 4.60 -15.30 -11.32
N ALA A 219 5.88 -15.31 -11.71
CA ALA A 219 6.62 -16.54 -11.94
C ALA A 219 6.79 -17.33 -10.64
N ALA A 220 7.14 -16.65 -9.54
CA ALA A 220 7.30 -17.23 -8.22
C ALA A 220 5.99 -17.82 -7.69
N ARG A 221 4.87 -17.08 -7.82
CA ARG A 221 3.53 -17.55 -7.43
C ARG A 221 3.17 -18.86 -8.13
N LYS A 222 3.33 -18.91 -9.46
CA LYS A 222 3.10 -20.14 -10.23
C LYS A 222 4.06 -21.27 -9.86
N ALA A 223 5.29 -20.95 -9.47
CA ALA A 223 6.26 -21.95 -9.05
C ALA A 223 5.90 -22.57 -7.70
N LEU A 224 5.44 -21.76 -6.73
CA LEU A 224 4.88 -22.24 -5.46
C LEU A 224 3.70 -23.17 -5.70
N GLU A 225 2.75 -22.78 -6.56
CA GLU A 225 1.61 -23.63 -6.95
C GLU A 225 2.06 -24.94 -7.62
N LYS A 226 3.00 -24.87 -8.57
CA LYS A 226 3.49 -26.04 -9.32
C LYS A 226 4.25 -27.03 -8.43
N LYS A 227 5.04 -26.53 -7.46
CA LYS A 227 5.81 -27.38 -6.53
C LYS A 227 4.98 -27.81 -5.30
N GLY A 228 3.79 -27.23 -5.09
CA GLY A 228 2.93 -27.54 -3.95
C GLY A 228 3.41 -26.93 -2.63
N TRP A 229 4.13 -25.81 -2.69
CA TRP A 229 4.67 -25.09 -1.52
C TRP A 229 3.80 -23.90 -1.09
N ALA A 230 2.65 -23.72 -1.77
CA ALA A 230 1.74 -22.58 -1.61
C ALA A 230 0.91 -22.61 -0.31
#